data_AF-A0A950A921-F1
#
_entry.id   AF-A0A950A921-F1
#
_cell.length_a   1.000
_cell.length_b   1.000
_cell.length_c   1.000
_cell.angle_alpha   90.00
_cell.angle_beta   90.00
_cell.angle_gamma   90.00
#
_symmetry.space_group_name_H-M   'P 1'
#
loop_
_entity.id
_entity.type
_entity.pdbx_description
1 polymer ?
#
loop_
_entity_poly.entity_id
_entity_poly.type
_entity_poly.pdbx_seq_one_letter_code
_entity_poly.pdbx_strand_id
1 'polypeptide(L)' 'MRMVFEIRDRDGKGHGEIARVAGQLGVHREALRTWIRQAEIDGGMRLGTTTEESRRIAELEREVRELRRAVLTRF' A
#
# COMPACT_ATOMS: atom_id res chain seq x y z
N MET A 1 -1.42 -11.45 1.05
CA MET A 1 -0.61 -10.55 1.90
C MET A 1 -0.73 -10.90 3.40
N ARG A 2 -0.65 -12.18 3.80
CA ARG A 2 -0.64 -12.58 5.23
C ARG A 2 0.78 -12.65 5.83
N MET A 3 1.78 -12.81 4.96
CA MET A 3 3.18 -13.07 5.31
C MET A 3 3.88 -11.92 6.05
N VAL A 4 3.41 -10.68 5.92
CA VAL A 4 4.03 -9.51 6.56
C VAL A 4 3.67 -9.41 8.05
N PHE A 5 2.47 -9.82 8.44
CA PHE A 5 2.04 -9.79 9.83
C PHE A 5 2.64 -10.93 10.67
N GLU A 6 2.94 -12.07 10.04
CA GLU A 6 3.57 -13.22 10.71
C GLU A 6 5.02 -12.97 11.17
N ILE A 7 5.64 -11.89 10.69
CA ILE A 7 7.02 -11.52 11.07
C ILE A 7 7.04 -10.73 12.37
N ARG A 8 5.98 -9.96 12.67
CA ARG A 8 5.91 -9.11 13.88
C ARG A 8 5.63 -9.87 15.16
N ASP A 9 5.01 -11.05 15.08
CA ASP A 9 4.61 -11.82 16.26
C ASP A 9 5.71 -12.76 16.79
N ARG A 10 6.78 -12.97 16.01
CA ARG A 10 7.79 -13.98 16.37
C ARG A 10 8.90 -13.47 17.27
N ASP A 11 9.36 -12.22 17.12
CA ASP A 11 10.48 -11.73 17.93
C ASP A 11 10.42 -10.21 18.10
N GLY A 12 10.34 -9.75 19.35
CA GLY A 12 10.36 -8.33 19.66
C GLY A 12 11.72 -7.70 19.36
N LYS A 13 11.69 -6.56 18.64
CA LYS A 13 12.73 -5.51 18.55
C LYS A 13 13.96 -5.83 17.68
N GLY A 14 14.15 -5.09 16.58
CA GLY A 14 15.49 -4.72 16.11
C GLY A 14 15.61 -4.33 14.65
N HIS A 15 16.38 -3.28 14.36
CA HIS A 15 16.68 -2.71 13.04
C HIS A 15 17.25 -3.66 11.95
N GLY A 16 17.34 -4.98 12.18
CA GLY A 16 17.86 -5.99 11.25
C GLY A 16 16.82 -6.92 10.60
N GLU A 17 15.57 -6.93 11.07
CA GLU A 17 14.57 -7.92 10.62
C GLU A 17 14.10 -7.70 9.19
N ILE A 18 13.82 -6.46 8.83
CA ILE A 18 13.45 -6.07 7.46
C ILE A 18 14.57 -6.49 6.50
N ALA A 19 15.84 -6.36 6.91
CA ALA A 19 16.96 -6.75 6.08
C ALA A 19 17.03 -8.26 5.85
N ARG A 20 16.85 -9.06 6.90
CA ARG A 20 16.84 -10.51 6.83
C ARG A 20 15.69 -11.01 5.96
N VAL A 21 14.48 -10.53 6.20
CA VAL A 21 13.28 -10.93 5.45
C VAL A 21 13.38 -10.50 4.00
N ALA A 22 13.82 -9.27 3.73
CA ALA A 22 14.03 -8.80 2.37
C ALA A 22 15.03 -9.69 1.61
N GLY A 23 16.12 -10.11 2.27
CA GLY A 23 17.06 -11.08 1.73
C GLY A 23 16.43 -12.45 1.45
N GLN A 24 15.62 -12.97 2.36
CA GLN A 24 14.89 -14.25 2.18
C GLN A 24 13.87 -14.20 1.04
N LEU A 25 13.21 -13.05 0.86
CA LEU A 25 12.21 -12.83 -0.19
C LEU A 25 12.82 -12.38 -1.53
N GLY A 26 14.13 -12.09 -1.58
CA GLY A 26 14.80 -11.55 -2.76
C GLY A 26 14.31 -10.14 -3.16
N VAL A 27 13.79 -9.35 -2.22
CA VAL A 27 13.26 -8.00 -2.47
C VAL A 27 14.16 -6.93 -1.87
N HIS A 28 14.08 -5.71 -2.39
CA HIS A 28 14.79 -4.58 -1.80
C HIS A 28 14.21 -4.23 -0.42
N ARG A 29 15.07 -3.94 0.55
CA ARG A 29 14.66 -3.62 1.94
C ARG A 29 13.65 -2.48 2.02
N GLU A 30 13.87 -1.43 1.24
CA GLU A 30 12.97 -0.26 1.26
C GLU A 30 11.60 -0.57 0.63
N ALA A 31 11.55 -1.49 -0.35
CA ALA A 31 10.28 -1.95 -0.91
C ALA A 31 9.48 -2.72 0.16
N LEU A 32 10.14 -3.63 0.87
CA LEU A 32 9.52 -4.37 1.97
C LEU A 32 9.02 -3.43 3.08
N ARG A 33 9.84 -2.43 3.47
CA ARG A 33 9.44 -1.41 4.45
C ARG A 33 8.20 -0.64 4.01
N THR A 34 8.12 -0.28 2.72
CA THR A 34 6.97 0.43 2.16
C THR A 34 5.72 -0.44 2.20
N TRP A 35 5.82 -1.72 1.85
CA TRP A 35 4.69 -2.66 1.93
C TRP A 35 4.23 -2.91 3.35
N ILE A 36 5.15 -3.02 4.32
CA ILE A 36 4.80 -3.11 5.75
C ILE A 36 4.01 -1.88 6.16
N ARG A 37 4.50 -0.69 5.83
CA ARG A 37 3.82 0.56 6.16
C ARG A 37 2.42 0.64 5.56
N GLN A 38 2.25 0.24 4.30
CA GLN A 38 0.94 0.23 3.65
C GLN A 38 0.01 -0.81 4.28
N ALA A 39 0.50 -2.00 4.62
CA ALA A 39 -0.28 -3.02 5.30
C ALA A 39 -0.75 -2.57 6.70
N GLU A 40 0.07 -1.80 7.43
CA GLU A 40 -0.32 -1.19 8.70
C GLU A 40 -1.40 -0.12 8.51
N ILE A 41 -1.37 0.62 7.41
CA ILE A 41 -2.42 1.58 7.06
C ILE A 41 -3.72 0.86 6.70
N ASP A 42 -3.64 -0.13 5.81
CA ASP A 42 -4.78 -0.94 5.37
C ASP A 42 -5.44 -1.70 6.54
N GLY A 43 -4.65 -2.10 7.53
CA GLY A 43 -5.11 -2.75 8.76
C GLY A 43 -5.55 -1.78 9.87
N GLY A 44 -5.55 -0.47 9.64
CA GLY A 44 -5.95 0.54 10.63
C GLY A 44 -4.98 0.73 11.80
N MET A 45 -3.78 0.13 11.75
CA MET A 45 -2.74 0.24 12.78
C MET A 45 -1.94 1.55 12.66
N ARG A 46 -1.97 2.19 11.49
CA ARG A 46 -1.35 3.48 11.22
C ARG A 46 -2.29 4.36 10.42
N LEU A 47 -2.29 5.66 10.70
CA LEU A 47 -3.00 6.65 9.89
C LEU A 47 -2.38 6.76 8.48
N GLY A 48 -3.23 6.80 7.46
CA GLY A 48 -2.86 7.00 6.07
C GLY A 48 -4.01 6.63 5.13
N THR A 49 -3.81 6.87 3.84
CA THR A 49 -4.77 6.44 2.81
C THR A 49 -4.59 4.94 2.57
N THR A 50 -5.65 4.19 2.77
CA THR A 50 -5.67 2.76 2.46
C THR A 50 -5.54 2.53 0.96
N THR A 51 -5.12 1.33 0.59
CA THR A 51 -5.08 0.87 -0.79
C THR A 51 -6.46 0.95 -1.44
N GLU A 52 -7.52 0.65 -0.67
CA GLU A 52 -8.91 0.70 -1.15
C GLU A 52 -9.40 2.14 -1.38
N GLU A 53 -9.09 3.06 -0.48
CA GLU A 53 -9.41 4.48 -0.68
C GLU A 53 -8.66 5.05 -1.89
N SER A 54 -7.37 4.72 -2.03
CA SER A 54 -6.56 5.13 -3.17
C SER A 54 -7.16 4.64 -4.50
N ARG A 55 -7.64 3.38 -4.52
CA ARG A 55 -8.32 2.80 -5.68
C ARG A 55 -9.60 3.54 -6.01
N ARG A 56 -10.45 3.79 -5.01
CA ARG A 56 -11.72 4.53 -5.20
C ARG A 56 -11.48 5.94 -5.71
N ILE A 57 -10.47 6.63 -5.19
CA ILE A 57 -10.08 7.96 -5.69
C ILE A 57 -9.70 7.89 -7.17
N ALA A 58 -8.85 6.93 -7.56
CA ALA A 58 -8.42 6.78 -8.95
C ALA A 58 -9.59 6.45 -9.92
N GLU A 59 -10.55 5.63 -9.47
CA GLU A 59 -11.78 5.32 -10.22
C GLU A 59 -12.64 6.58 -10.38
N LEU A 60 -12.89 7.33 -9.31
CA LEU A 60 -13.65 8.58 -9.36
C LEU A 60 -12.97 9.63 -10.24
N GLU A 61 -11.65 9.79 -10.14
CA GLU A 61 -10.90 10.70 -11.01
C GLU A 61 -11.02 10.32 -12.48
N ARG A 62 -11.07 9.02 -12.78
CA ARG A 62 -11.30 8.53 -14.14
C ARG A 62 -12.70 8.90 -14.63
N GLU A 63 -13.73 8.63 -13.84
CA GLU A 63 -15.12 8.99 -14.17
C GLU A 63 -15.26 10.50 -14.40
N VAL A 64 -14.67 11.32 -13.53
CA VAL A 64 -14.66 12.78 -13.68
C VAL A 64 -13.98 13.21 -14.98
N ARG A 65 -12.86 12.58 -15.35
CA ARG A 65 -12.20 12.86 -16.65
C ARG A 65 -13.09 12.50 -17.84
N GLU A 66 -13.75 11.35 -17.79
CA GLU A 66 -14.65 10.88 -18.85
C GLU A 66 -15.89 11.78 -18.98
N LEU A 67 -16.53 12.14 -17.86
CA LEU A 67 -17.66 13.07 -17.82
C LEU A 67 -17.29 14.44 -18.37
N ARG A 68 -16.13 14.99 -17.98
CA ARG A 68 -15.63 16.27 -18.51
C ARG A 68 -15.41 16.21 -20.02
N ARG A 69 -14.85 15.11 -20.54
CA ARG A 69 -14.70 14.93 -22.00
C ARG A 69 -16.06 14.90 -22.69
N ALA A 70 -17.00 14.11 -22.19
CA ALA A 70 -18.33 13.96 -22.78
C ALA A 70 -19.10 15.29 -22.86
N VAL A 71 -18.98 16.13 -21.81
CA VAL A 71 -19.57 17.48 -21.80
C VAL A 71 -18.89 18.41 -22.81
N LEU A 72 -17.56 18.34 -22.94
CA LEU A 72 -16.80 19.17 -23.87
C LEU A 72 -16.98 18.78 -25.35
N THR A 73 -17.31 17.52 -25.65
CA THR A 73 -17.51 17.04 -27.02
C THR A 73 -18.97 17.12 -27.50
N ARG A 74 -19.90 17.62 -26.68
CA ARG A 74 -21.35 17.68 -26.97
C ARG A 74 -21.82 19.05 -27.52
N PHE A 75 -20.91 19.99 -27.75
CA PHE A 75 -21.16 21.27 -28.41
C PHE A 75 -20.39 21.32 -29.73
#